data_AF-A0A5N9GCH8-F1
#
_entry.id   AF-A0A5N9GCH8-F1
#
_cell.length_a   1.000
_cell.length_b   1.000
_cell.length_c   1.000
_cell.angle_alpha   90.00
_cell.angle_beta   90.00
_cell.angle_gamma   90.00
#
_symmetry.space_group_name_H-M   'P 1'
#
loop_
_entity.id
_entity.type
_entity.pdbx_description
1 polymer ?
#
loop_
_entity_poly.entity_id
_entity_poly.type
_entity_poly.pdbx_seq_one_letter_code
_entity_poly.pdbx_strand_id
1 'polypeptide(L)'
;MSQEKLWEEDEGHAGPTISATELGSYSRIRFCSRCAWVRLHIKNLPYQSFPGIFSSIDRYNKLIVHNHFDREGRAPSWLSGLGEAGEYIDPPHWSRFKALDEETGITLRGEADGIFKLADGSYAIVDYKTSRYNPDRPGMFTNYEVQLNAYALIAERLGLSPVSKLALVYMEPATDKETSNEPDLVDARGFVMAFHANV
;
A
#
# COMPACT_ATOMS: atom_id res chain seq x y z
N MET A 1 9.30 39.79 36.99
CA MET A 1 8.19 39.10 36.29
C MET A 1 8.78 37.89 35.59
N SER A 2 8.72 36.72 36.22
CA SER A 2 9.15 35.47 35.59
C SER A 2 8.11 35.10 34.53
N GLN A 3 8.54 34.85 33.30
CA GLN A 3 7.69 34.18 32.32
C GLN A 3 7.42 32.78 32.85
N GLU A 4 6.14 32.45 33.09
CA GLU A 4 5.73 31.07 33.33
C GLU A 4 6.08 30.25 32.07
N LYS A 5 6.92 29.23 32.24
CA LYS A 5 7.14 28.19 31.24
C LYS A 5 5.79 27.50 31.02
N LEU A 6 5.19 27.72 29.87
CA LEU A 6 3.85 27.22 29.52
C LEU A 6 3.78 25.69 29.31
N TRP A 7 4.92 24.98 29.29
CA TRP A 7 4.98 23.54 29.08
C TRP A 7 6.17 22.96 29.84
N GLU A 8 5.96 21.82 30.51
CA GLU A 8 7.04 20.97 30.98
C GLU A 8 7.75 20.37 29.77
N GLU A 9 9.09 20.37 29.79
CA GLU A 9 9.89 19.58 28.85
C GLU A 9 9.67 18.13 29.25
N ASP A 10 8.69 17.47 28.62
CA ASP A 10 8.35 16.10 28.95
C ASP A 10 9.51 15.18 28.55
N GLU A 11 10.11 14.53 29.54
CA GLU A 11 11.18 13.56 29.34
C GLU A 11 10.63 12.39 28.52
N GLY A 12 11.12 12.25 27.27
CA GLY A 12 10.91 11.04 26.47
C GLY A 12 9.55 10.92 25.79
N HIS A 13 9.04 12.00 25.18
CA HIS A 13 7.89 11.88 24.27
C HIS A 13 8.23 10.95 23.10
N ALA A 14 7.73 9.71 23.14
CA ALA A 14 7.66 8.86 21.96
C ALA A 14 6.93 9.64 20.85
N GLY A 15 7.59 9.80 19.70
CA GLY A 15 7.04 10.51 18.56
C GLY A 15 5.74 9.88 18.04
N PRO A 16 5.01 10.57 17.16
CA PRO A 16 3.74 10.06 16.65
C PRO A 16 3.93 8.75 15.89
N THR A 17 2.88 7.92 15.87
CA THR A 17 2.80 6.80 14.93
C THR A 17 2.17 7.26 13.62
N ILE A 18 2.92 7.18 12.53
CA ILE A 18 2.51 7.62 11.20
C ILE A 18 2.37 6.39 10.30
N SER A 19 1.28 6.29 9.54
CA SER A 19 1.14 5.24 8.52
C SER A 19 1.89 5.58 7.25
N ALA A 20 2.38 4.59 6.51
CA ALA A 20 3.04 4.78 5.21
C ALA A 20 2.19 5.62 4.23
N THR A 21 0.88 5.37 4.19
CA THR A 21 -0.08 6.15 3.38
C THR A 21 -0.15 7.61 3.81
N GLU A 22 -0.14 7.87 5.10
CA GLU A 22 -0.16 9.22 5.66
C GLU A 22 1.16 9.95 5.42
N LEU A 23 2.29 9.26 5.55
CA LEU A 23 3.61 9.79 5.22
C LEU A 23 3.68 10.27 3.77
N GLY A 24 3.10 9.51 2.83
CA GLY A 24 2.97 9.94 1.43
C GLY A 24 2.14 11.21 1.24
N SER A 25 1.26 11.57 2.18
CA SER A 25 0.56 12.86 2.15
C SER A 25 1.46 14.04 2.56
N TYR A 26 2.55 13.77 3.28
CA TYR A 26 3.51 14.78 3.75
C TYR A 26 4.66 15.01 2.77
N SER A 27 4.93 14.07 1.86
CA SER A 27 5.96 14.21 0.82
C SER A 27 5.58 15.08 -0.38
N ARG A 28 4.42 15.74 -0.33
CA ARG A 28 3.93 16.58 -1.43
C ARG A 28 4.82 17.81 -1.63
N ILE A 29 5.04 18.18 -2.90
CA ILE A 29 5.79 19.39 -3.30
C ILE A 29 5.33 20.64 -2.54
N ARG A 30 4.00 20.79 -2.35
CA ARG A 30 3.41 21.85 -1.53
C ARG A 30 2.99 21.30 -0.17
N PHE A 31 3.96 21.09 0.71
CA PHE A 31 3.70 20.70 2.08
C PHE A 31 2.90 21.78 2.82
N CYS A 32 1.85 21.35 3.53
CA CYS A 32 1.04 22.24 4.36
C CYS A 32 1.12 21.79 5.82
N SER A 33 1.88 22.53 6.63
CA SER A 33 2.08 22.25 8.06
C SER A 33 0.75 22.19 8.83
N ARG A 34 -0.20 23.07 8.51
CA ARG A 34 -1.54 23.05 9.10
C ARG A 34 -2.30 21.77 8.77
N CYS A 35 -2.26 21.32 7.51
CA CYS A 35 -2.91 20.07 7.10
C CYS A 35 -2.27 18.85 7.77
N ALA A 36 -0.94 18.85 7.89
CA ALA A 36 -0.21 17.79 8.60
C ALA A 36 -0.61 17.75 10.08
N TRP A 37 -0.62 18.91 10.75
CA TRP A 37 -1.06 19.01 12.13
C TRP A 37 -2.49 18.48 12.31
N VAL A 38 -3.42 18.88 11.43
CA VAL A 38 -4.81 18.41 11.47
C VAL A 38 -4.90 16.89 11.30
N ARG A 39 -4.16 16.28 10.36
CA ARG A 39 -4.17 14.82 10.14
C ARG A 39 -3.61 14.05 11.34
N LEU A 40 -2.55 14.55 11.96
CA LEU A 40 -1.92 13.92 13.12
C LEU A 40 -2.80 13.97 14.38
N HIS A 41 -3.57 15.06 14.56
CA HIS A 41 -4.30 15.30 15.81
C HIS A 41 -5.82 15.05 15.70
N ILE A 42 -6.38 15.05 14.49
CA ILE A 42 -7.82 14.87 14.25
C ILE A 42 -8.05 13.58 13.48
N LYS A 43 -8.38 12.50 14.21
CA LYS A 43 -8.56 11.15 13.63
C LYS A 43 -9.79 11.03 12.72
N ASN A 44 -10.89 11.66 13.09
CA ASN A 44 -12.17 11.56 12.38
C ASN A 44 -12.50 12.87 11.70
N LEU A 45 -11.99 13.06 10.49
CA LEU A 45 -12.41 14.19 9.66
C LEU A 45 -13.85 13.98 9.19
N PRO A 46 -14.65 15.05 9.03
CA PRO A 46 -15.99 14.93 8.48
C PRO A 46 -15.94 14.52 7.00
N TYR A 47 -17.02 13.89 6.53
CA TYR A 47 -17.24 13.51 5.12
C TYR A 47 -16.20 12.52 4.55
N GLN A 48 -15.61 11.65 5.38
CA GLN A 48 -14.66 10.61 4.96
C GLN A 48 -15.33 9.28 4.60
N SER A 49 -16.62 9.26 4.25
CA SER A 49 -17.30 8.02 3.89
C SER A 49 -16.75 7.47 2.57
N PHE A 50 -16.16 6.29 2.61
CA PHE A 50 -15.66 5.59 1.42
C PHE A 50 -16.55 4.37 1.12
N PRO A 51 -17.00 4.15 -0.13
CA PRO A 51 -17.83 3.00 -0.46
C PRO A 51 -17.13 1.67 -0.19
N GLY A 52 -17.72 0.81 0.65
CA GLY A 52 -17.12 -0.47 1.06
C GLY A 52 -16.89 -1.49 -0.06
N ILE A 53 -17.48 -1.26 -1.24
CA ILE A 53 -17.25 -2.09 -2.42
C ILE A 53 -15.78 -2.04 -2.88
N PHE A 54 -15.12 -0.89 -2.78
CA PHE A 54 -13.71 -0.77 -3.16
C PHE A 54 -12.81 -1.59 -2.23
N SER A 55 -13.08 -1.60 -0.93
CA SER A 55 -12.38 -2.47 0.02
C SER A 55 -12.65 -3.96 -0.24
N SER A 56 -13.84 -4.29 -0.72
CA SER A 56 -14.19 -5.67 -1.06
C SER A 56 -13.46 -6.15 -2.31
N ILE A 57 -13.38 -5.30 -3.35
CA ILE A 57 -12.61 -5.58 -4.58
C ILE A 57 -11.12 -5.69 -4.26
N ASP A 58 -10.57 -4.76 -3.47
CA ASP A 58 -9.17 -4.78 -3.03
C ASP A 58 -8.81 -6.09 -2.32
N ARG A 59 -9.61 -6.48 -1.31
CA ARG A 59 -9.43 -7.75 -0.60
C ARG A 59 -9.52 -8.95 -1.55
N TYR A 60 -10.47 -8.92 -2.49
CA TYR A 60 -10.66 -10.02 -3.44
C TYR A 60 -9.47 -10.15 -4.40
N ASN A 61 -8.91 -9.03 -4.88
CA ASN A 61 -7.70 -9.03 -5.71
C ASN A 61 -6.53 -9.74 -5.01
N LYS A 62 -6.29 -9.43 -3.73
CA LYS A 62 -5.24 -10.08 -2.92
C LYS A 62 -5.48 -11.59 -2.81
N LEU A 63 -6.72 -12.00 -2.52
CA LEU A 63 -7.09 -13.42 -2.44
C LEU A 63 -6.88 -14.16 -3.77
N ILE A 64 -7.22 -13.57 -4.91
CA ILE A 64 -7.01 -14.20 -6.22
C ILE A 64 -5.52 -14.50 -6.44
N VAL A 65 -4.65 -13.53 -6.14
CA VAL A 65 -3.20 -13.71 -6.35
C VAL A 65 -2.64 -14.74 -5.38
N HIS A 66 -2.99 -14.67 -4.10
CA HIS A 66 -2.56 -15.66 -3.10
C HIS A 66 -3.01 -17.08 -3.49
N ASN A 67 -4.29 -17.26 -3.83
CA ASN A 67 -4.81 -18.56 -4.27
C ASN A 67 -4.15 -19.06 -5.57
N HIS A 68 -3.64 -18.15 -6.42
CA HIS A 68 -2.85 -18.53 -7.59
C HIS A 68 -1.47 -19.06 -7.17
N PHE A 69 -0.78 -18.38 -6.24
CA PHE A 69 0.48 -18.88 -5.68
C PHE A 69 0.31 -20.25 -5.03
N ASP A 70 -0.72 -20.44 -4.19
CA ASP A 70 -0.97 -21.71 -3.51
C ASP A 70 -1.21 -22.87 -4.48
N ARG A 71 -1.89 -22.60 -5.60
CA ARG A 71 -2.23 -23.62 -6.60
C ARG A 71 -1.08 -23.92 -7.56
N GLU A 72 -0.37 -22.89 -8.01
CA GLU A 72 0.60 -23.00 -9.11
C GLU A 72 2.06 -23.03 -8.62
N GLY A 73 2.32 -22.71 -7.35
CA GLY A 73 3.66 -22.60 -6.77
C GLY A 73 4.50 -21.46 -7.32
N ARG A 74 3.88 -20.49 -8.01
CA ARG A 74 4.55 -19.36 -8.67
C ARG A 74 3.61 -18.18 -8.84
N ALA A 75 4.19 -17.00 -9.11
CA ALA A 75 3.42 -15.80 -9.41
C ALA A 75 2.65 -15.89 -10.75
N PRO A 76 1.51 -15.18 -10.88
CA PRO A 76 0.89 -14.92 -12.17
C PRO A 76 1.89 -14.33 -13.17
N SER A 77 1.73 -14.67 -14.46
CA SER A 77 2.68 -14.27 -15.51
C SER A 77 2.86 -12.76 -15.65
N TRP A 78 1.84 -11.96 -15.35
CA TRP A 78 1.90 -10.50 -15.36
C TRP A 78 2.76 -9.90 -14.22
N LEU A 79 3.17 -10.69 -13.21
CA LEU A 79 4.17 -10.29 -12.20
C LEU A 79 5.60 -10.68 -12.57
N SER A 80 5.84 -11.32 -13.72
CA SER A 80 7.16 -11.85 -14.10
C SER A 80 8.28 -10.79 -14.13
N GLY A 81 7.94 -9.51 -14.33
CA GLY A 81 8.90 -8.40 -14.25
C GLY A 81 9.56 -8.20 -12.89
N LEU A 82 8.98 -8.76 -11.82
CA LEU A 82 9.57 -8.73 -10.46
C LEU A 82 10.68 -9.77 -10.27
N GLY A 83 10.81 -10.73 -11.19
CA GLY A 83 11.67 -11.89 -11.07
C GLY A 83 10.89 -13.16 -10.73
N GLU A 84 11.63 -14.26 -10.56
CA GLU A 84 11.05 -15.55 -10.19
C GLU A 84 10.69 -15.53 -8.70
N ALA A 85 9.43 -15.20 -8.39
CA ALA A 85 8.89 -15.24 -7.04
C ALA A 85 8.51 -16.68 -6.67
N GLY A 86 9.26 -17.26 -5.73
CA GLY A 86 9.12 -18.65 -5.30
C GLY A 86 8.24 -18.85 -4.05
N GLU A 87 7.93 -17.77 -3.32
CA GLU A 87 7.14 -17.85 -2.09
C GLU A 87 6.36 -16.54 -1.86
N TYR A 88 5.08 -16.67 -1.51
CA TYR A 88 4.28 -15.56 -0.99
C TYR A 88 4.38 -15.52 0.53
N ILE A 89 4.70 -14.34 1.06
CA ILE A 89 4.75 -14.07 2.50
C ILE A 89 3.54 -13.22 2.82
N ASP A 90 2.65 -13.75 3.65
CA ASP A 90 1.53 -12.98 4.19
C ASP A 90 2.09 -11.80 5.01
N PRO A 91 1.83 -10.56 4.60
CA PRO A 91 2.36 -9.39 5.29
C PRO A 91 1.90 -9.38 6.75
N PRO A 92 2.80 -9.10 7.71
CA PRO A 92 2.38 -9.00 9.10
C PRO A 92 1.30 -7.92 9.25
N HIS A 93 0.31 -8.17 10.10
CA HIS A 93 -0.70 -7.17 10.45
C HIS A 93 -0.05 -5.85 10.89
N TRP A 94 -0.65 -4.70 10.59
CA TRP A 94 -0.06 -3.36 10.80
C TRP A 94 0.44 -3.08 12.23
N SER A 95 -0.12 -3.77 13.24
CA SER A 95 0.32 -3.65 14.63
C SER A 95 1.72 -4.24 14.88
N ARG A 96 2.16 -5.15 14.00
CA ARG A 96 3.47 -5.81 13.96
C ARG A 96 4.35 -5.32 12.81
N PHE A 97 3.75 -4.90 11.69
CA PHE A 97 4.48 -4.30 10.56
C PHE A 97 4.73 -2.81 10.81
N LYS A 98 5.70 -2.53 11.69
CA LYS A 98 6.09 -1.19 12.10
C LYS A 98 7.57 -1.13 12.48
N ALA A 99 8.15 0.06 12.37
CA ALA A 99 9.51 0.35 12.79
C ALA A 99 9.57 1.69 13.53
N LEU A 100 10.28 1.71 14.67
CA LEU A 100 10.63 2.94 15.39
C LEU A 100 11.88 3.55 14.75
N ASP A 101 11.83 4.82 14.41
CA ASP A 101 13.00 5.61 14.08
C ASP A 101 13.55 6.27 15.35
N GLU A 102 14.67 5.74 15.85
CA GLU A 102 15.27 6.14 17.14
C GLU A 102 15.73 7.61 17.15
N GLU A 103 16.11 8.16 15.99
CA GLU A 103 16.57 9.55 15.88
C GLU A 103 15.42 10.54 16.10
N THR A 104 14.26 10.26 15.51
CA THR A 104 13.09 11.16 15.55
C THR A 104 12.04 10.76 16.58
N GLY A 105 12.14 9.54 17.13
CA GLY A 105 11.12 8.91 17.97
C GLY A 105 9.85 8.51 17.21
N ILE A 106 9.77 8.70 15.89
CA ILE A 106 8.57 8.42 15.09
C ILE A 106 8.44 6.92 14.85
N THR A 107 7.24 6.37 15.06
CA THR A 107 6.94 5.00 14.64
C THR A 107 6.27 5.00 13.27
N LEU A 108 6.92 4.42 12.27
CA LEU A 108 6.36 4.19 10.95
C LEU A 108 5.64 2.84 10.94
N ARG A 109 4.39 2.79 10.48
CA ARG A 109 3.62 1.54 10.34
C ARG A 109 3.02 1.40 8.95
N GLY A 110 2.70 0.18 8.56
CA GLY A 110 2.14 -0.10 7.25
C GLY A 110 1.40 -1.42 7.19
N GLU A 111 0.79 -1.66 6.04
CA GLU A 111 0.26 -2.97 5.67
C GLU A 111 0.54 -3.09 4.17
N ALA A 112 1.60 -3.83 3.83
CA ALA A 112 1.85 -4.17 2.43
C ALA A 112 0.74 -5.12 1.96
N ASP A 113 0.42 -5.09 0.67
CA ASP A 113 -0.60 -6.00 0.16
C ASP A 113 -0.02 -7.39 -0.18
N GLY A 114 1.26 -7.42 -0.54
CA GLY A 114 1.99 -8.65 -0.75
C GLY A 114 3.49 -8.46 -0.57
N ILE A 115 4.14 -9.49 -0.02
CA ILE A 115 5.59 -9.61 0.04
C ILE A 115 5.94 -10.94 -0.63
N PHE A 116 6.88 -10.92 -1.56
CA PHE A 116 7.35 -12.11 -2.26
C PHE A 116 8.82 -12.33 -1.98
N LYS A 117 9.20 -13.58 -1.73
CA LYS A 117 10.60 -13.99 -1.72
C LYS A 117 10.98 -14.45 -3.13
N LEU A 118 12.00 -13.82 -3.69
CA LEU A 118 12.52 -14.13 -5.00
C LEU A 118 13.51 -15.30 -4.94
N ALA A 119 13.72 -15.97 -6.07
CA ALA A 119 14.64 -17.10 -6.18
C ALA A 119 16.09 -16.76 -5.82
N ASP A 120 16.51 -15.50 -5.96
CA ASP A 120 17.83 -15.00 -5.55
C ASP A 120 17.93 -14.73 -4.02
N GLY A 121 16.85 -14.95 -3.27
CA GLY A 121 16.77 -14.74 -1.84
C GLY A 121 16.40 -13.32 -1.40
N SER A 122 16.28 -12.37 -2.34
CA SER A 122 15.79 -11.02 -2.06
C SER A 122 14.26 -10.95 -1.99
N TYR A 123 13.72 -9.80 -1.58
CA TYR A 123 12.30 -9.58 -1.40
C TYR A 123 11.74 -8.55 -2.37
N ALA A 124 10.54 -8.81 -2.87
CA ALA A 124 9.72 -7.85 -3.60
C ALA A 124 8.49 -7.47 -2.78
N ILE A 125 8.17 -6.19 -2.73
CA ILE A 125 6.93 -5.70 -2.09
C ILE A 125 5.99 -5.18 -3.17
N VAL A 126 4.73 -5.60 -3.10
CA VAL A 126 3.68 -5.17 -4.01
C VAL A 126 2.53 -4.52 -3.27
N ASP A 127 1.91 -3.56 -3.95
CA ASP A 127 0.70 -2.89 -3.52
C ASP A 127 -0.28 -2.84 -4.71
N TYR A 128 -1.49 -3.39 -4.50
CA TYR A 128 -2.53 -3.48 -5.52
C TYR A 128 -3.39 -2.21 -5.47
N LYS A 129 -3.49 -1.52 -6.60
CA LYS A 129 -4.33 -0.33 -6.74
C LYS A 129 -5.56 -0.64 -7.56
N THR A 130 -6.73 -0.54 -6.94
CA THR A 130 -8.03 -0.56 -7.66
C THR A 130 -8.28 0.82 -8.28
N SER A 131 -7.49 1.20 -9.26
CA SER A 131 -7.56 2.49 -9.96
C SER A 131 -7.01 2.39 -11.37
N ARG A 132 -7.37 3.33 -12.24
CA ARG A 132 -6.82 3.37 -13.60
C ARG A 132 -5.35 3.77 -13.63
N TYR A 133 -4.54 3.06 -14.42
CA TYR A 133 -3.19 3.47 -14.73
C TYR A 133 -3.23 4.57 -15.80
N ASN A 134 -2.51 5.67 -15.56
CA ASN A 134 -2.36 6.74 -16.54
C ASN A 134 -0.94 7.33 -16.43
N PRO A 135 -0.03 7.01 -17.36
CA PRO A 135 1.36 7.48 -17.30
C PRO A 135 1.46 8.99 -17.54
N ASP A 136 0.55 9.58 -18.32
CA ASP A 136 0.55 11.02 -18.62
C ASP A 136 0.05 11.87 -17.44
N ARG A 137 -0.65 11.25 -16.49
CA ARG A 137 -1.19 11.88 -15.29
C ARG A 137 -0.81 11.04 -14.07
N PRO A 138 0.44 11.12 -13.61
CA PRO A 138 0.95 10.26 -12.54
C PRO A 138 0.19 10.44 -11.22
N GLY A 139 -0.59 11.52 -11.06
CA GLY A 139 -1.57 11.66 -9.99
C GLY A 139 -0.95 11.45 -8.60
N MET A 140 -1.30 10.34 -7.96
CA MET A 140 -0.86 9.96 -6.60
C MET A 140 0.49 9.24 -6.56
N PHE A 141 1.22 9.14 -7.68
CA PHE A 141 2.45 8.35 -7.80
C PHE A 141 3.47 8.64 -6.69
N THR A 142 3.74 9.92 -6.38
CA THR A 142 4.66 10.30 -5.29
C THR A 142 4.22 9.77 -3.92
N ASN A 143 2.91 9.69 -3.67
CA ASN A 143 2.42 9.15 -2.40
C ASN A 143 2.64 7.64 -2.34
N TYR A 144 2.46 6.95 -3.47
CA TYR A 144 2.67 5.51 -3.58
C TYR A 144 4.15 5.13 -3.54
N GLU A 145 5.03 5.95 -4.12
CA GLU A 145 6.48 5.80 -3.99
C GLU A 145 6.91 5.87 -2.53
N VAL A 146 6.47 6.88 -1.78
CA VAL A 146 6.76 6.98 -0.34
C VAL A 146 6.15 5.83 0.45
N GLN A 147 4.95 5.40 0.09
CA GLN A 147 4.29 4.26 0.72
C GLN A 147 5.10 2.96 0.55
N LEU A 148 5.53 2.63 -0.67
CA LEU A 148 6.31 1.42 -0.95
C LEU A 148 7.71 1.48 -0.33
N ASN A 149 8.37 2.63 -0.36
CA ASN A 149 9.66 2.80 0.32
C ASN A 149 9.53 2.67 1.84
N ALA A 150 8.44 3.18 2.43
CA ALA A 150 8.14 2.96 3.85
C ALA A 150 7.95 1.48 4.17
N TYR A 151 7.28 0.72 3.30
CA TYR A 151 7.15 -0.73 3.47
C TYR A 151 8.49 -1.45 3.36
N ALA A 152 9.36 -1.07 2.41
CA ALA A 152 10.72 -1.61 2.30
C ALA A 152 11.51 -1.38 3.59
N LEU A 153 11.52 -0.14 4.08
CA LEU A 153 12.22 0.22 5.32
C LEU A 153 11.72 -0.61 6.52
N ILE A 154 10.40 -0.76 6.67
CA ILE A 154 9.82 -1.58 7.74
C ILE A 154 10.23 -3.05 7.57
N ALA A 155 10.07 -3.60 6.36
CA ALA A 155 10.38 -4.99 6.05
C ALA A 155 11.83 -5.33 6.37
N GLU A 156 12.79 -4.50 5.93
CA GLU A 156 14.21 -4.70 6.20
C GLU A 156 14.54 -4.62 7.69
N ARG A 157 13.95 -3.67 8.43
CA ARG A 157 14.10 -3.57 9.89
C ARG A 157 13.50 -4.77 10.63
N LEU A 158 12.55 -5.48 10.02
CA LEU A 158 11.97 -6.72 10.54
C LEU A 158 12.68 -7.99 10.04
N GLY A 159 13.80 -7.85 9.32
CA GLY A 159 14.63 -8.98 8.86
C GLY A 159 14.27 -9.51 7.47
N LEU A 160 13.35 -8.88 6.75
CA LEU A 160 13.04 -9.20 5.35
C LEU A 160 13.95 -8.35 4.44
N SER A 161 15.23 -8.72 4.36
CA SER A 161 16.26 -7.98 3.65
C SER A 161 17.11 -8.90 2.76
N PRO A 162 17.58 -8.44 1.59
CA PRO A 162 17.33 -7.11 1.01
C PRO A 162 15.97 -7.03 0.31
N VAL A 163 15.30 -5.89 0.39
CA VAL A 163 14.17 -5.58 -0.50
C VAL A 163 14.75 -5.04 -1.81
N SER A 164 14.65 -5.81 -2.88
CA SER A 164 15.28 -5.50 -4.18
C SER A 164 14.30 -4.92 -5.20
N LYS A 165 12.99 -5.10 -4.99
CA LYS A 165 11.93 -4.69 -5.91
C LYS A 165 10.73 -4.12 -5.16
N LEU A 166 10.15 -3.08 -5.74
CA LEU A 166 8.90 -2.46 -5.32
C LEU A 166 8.00 -2.36 -6.55
N ALA A 167 6.71 -2.68 -6.41
CA ALA A 167 5.79 -2.55 -7.53
C ALA A 167 4.38 -2.10 -7.13
N LEU A 168 3.80 -1.30 -8.01
CA LEU A 168 2.41 -0.91 -7.97
C LEU A 168 1.68 -1.72 -9.03
N VAL A 169 0.71 -2.53 -8.61
CA VAL A 169 -0.08 -3.35 -9.51
C VAL A 169 -1.46 -2.71 -9.64
N TYR A 170 -1.69 -2.00 -10.74
CA TYR A 170 -2.99 -1.41 -11.06
C TYR A 170 -3.94 -2.50 -11.57
N MET A 171 -4.98 -2.76 -10.79
CA MET A 171 -6.06 -3.69 -11.11
C MET A 171 -7.26 -2.89 -11.63
N GLU A 172 -7.38 -2.83 -12.94
CA GLU A 172 -8.36 -1.99 -13.64
C GLU A 172 -9.55 -2.80 -14.11
N PRO A 173 -10.80 -2.41 -13.80
CA PRO A 173 -11.95 -3.06 -14.40
C PRO A 173 -11.95 -2.84 -15.92
N ALA A 174 -12.19 -3.90 -16.68
CA ALA A 174 -12.46 -3.85 -18.10
C ALA A 174 -13.86 -3.25 -18.31
N THR A 175 -13.91 -2.01 -18.81
CA THR A 175 -15.17 -1.26 -18.94
C THR A 175 -15.35 -0.61 -20.31
N ASP A 176 -14.48 -0.91 -21.26
CA ASP A 176 -14.61 -0.38 -22.60
C ASP A 176 -15.75 -1.12 -23.35
N LYS A 177 -16.19 -0.51 -24.46
CA LYS A 177 -17.34 -1.04 -25.21
C LYS A 177 -17.04 -2.41 -25.82
N GLU A 178 -15.80 -2.69 -26.19
CA GLU A 178 -15.43 -3.96 -26.82
C GLU A 178 -15.52 -5.10 -25.81
N THR A 179 -14.86 -4.95 -24.65
CA THR A 179 -14.93 -5.96 -23.57
C THR A 179 -16.36 -6.16 -23.08
N SER A 180 -17.17 -5.10 -22.98
CA SER A 180 -18.59 -5.20 -22.58
C SER A 180 -19.50 -6.00 -23.53
N ASN A 181 -19.05 -6.30 -24.75
CA ASN A 181 -19.79 -7.09 -25.74
C ASN A 181 -19.37 -8.57 -25.79
N GLU A 182 -18.46 -9.01 -24.92
CA GLU A 182 -18.09 -10.42 -24.83
C GLU A 182 -19.33 -11.29 -24.47
N PRO A 183 -19.53 -12.42 -25.17
CA PRO A 183 -20.79 -13.18 -25.09
C PRO A 183 -21.02 -13.85 -23.73
N ASP A 184 -19.95 -14.10 -22.97
CA ASP A 184 -19.99 -14.87 -21.72
C ASP A 184 -19.99 -13.99 -20.46
N LEU A 185 -20.26 -12.68 -20.62
CA LEU A 185 -20.30 -11.75 -19.49
C LEU A 185 -21.56 -11.85 -18.65
N VAL A 186 -22.62 -12.55 -19.08
CA VAL A 186 -23.88 -12.65 -18.35
C VAL A 186 -24.28 -14.12 -18.21
N ASP A 187 -24.53 -14.54 -16.97
CA ASP A 187 -25.05 -15.86 -16.65
C ASP A 187 -26.22 -15.78 -15.65
N ALA A 188 -26.73 -16.94 -15.21
CA ALA A 188 -27.85 -17.00 -14.26
C ALA A 188 -27.55 -16.38 -12.88
N ARG A 189 -26.29 -16.06 -12.57
CA ARG A 189 -25.83 -15.47 -11.29
C ARG A 189 -25.60 -13.96 -11.41
N GLY A 190 -25.63 -13.39 -12.61
CA GLY A 190 -25.43 -11.95 -12.84
C GLY A 190 -24.50 -11.68 -14.01
N PHE A 191 -23.55 -10.77 -13.81
CA PHE A 191 -22.54 -10.44 -14.81
C PHE A 191 -21.12 -10.61 -14.28
N VAL A 192 -20.20 -10.95 -15.18
CA VAL A 192 -18.76 -11.05 -14.93
C VAL A 192 -18.10 -9.73 -15.31
N MET A 193 -17.26 -9.19 -14.43
CA MET A 193 -16.43 -8.03 -14.72
C MET A 193 -14.97 -8.46 -14.69
N ALA A 194 -14.32 -8.44 -15.85
CA ALA A 194 -12.90 -8.73 -15.96
C ALA A 194 -12.06 -7.58 -15.39
N PHE A 195 -10.86 -7.90 -14.93
CA PHE A 195 -9.86 -6.93 -14.48
C PHE A 195 -8.56 -7.14 -15.26
N HIS A 196 -7.92 -6.03 -15.64
CA HIS A 196 -6.60 -6.01 -16.26
C HIS A 196 -5.55 -5.59 -15.23
N ALA A 197 -4.41 -6.27 -15.23
CA ALA A 197 -3.27 -5.93 -14.38
C ALA A 197 -2.25 -5.11 -15.19
N ASN A 198 -1.89 -3.93 -14.68
CA ASN A 198 -0.77 -3.12 -15.17
C ASN A 198 0.26 -2.99 -14.03
N VAL A 199 1.51 -3.35 -14.30
CA VAL A 199 2.61 -3.37 -13.31
C VAL A 199 3.66 -2.33 -13.67
#